data_AF-A0A212ACH6-F1
#
_entry.id   AF-A0A212ACH6-F1
#
_cell.length_a   1.000
_cell.length_b   1.000
_cell.length_c   1.000
_cell.angle_alpha   90.00
_cell.angle_beta   90.00
_cell.angle_gamma   90.00
#
_symmetry.space_group_name_H-M   'P 1'
#
loop_
_entity.id
_entity.type
_entity.pdbx_description
1 polymer ?
#
loop_
_entity_poly.entity_id
_entity_poly.type
_entity_poly.pdbx_seq_one_letter_code
_entity_poly.pdbx_strand_id
1 'polypeptide(L)'
;MSLTPERLEAMIVAHRKVLRDLMANLPRDRLDDLRHRLTRGETVQDGAEDPGVIPQEAFSFEAAVAEETRLLLRMVSDIVDQPTRRRPSDR
;
A
#
# COMPACT_ATOMS: atom_id res chain seq x y z
N MET A 1 13.65 -22.91 9.25
CA MET A 1 14.33 -21.64 8.91
C MET A 1 13.89 -20.62 9.93
N SER A 2 14.81 -19.93 10.61
CA SER A 2 14.46 -18.82 11.50
C SER A 2 13.97 -17.64 10.67
N LEU A 3 12.94 -16.96 11.17
CA LEU A 3 12.39 -15.77 10.56
C LEU A 3 13.18 -14.57 11.10
N THR A 4 14.17 -14.10 10.33
CA THR A 4 14.96 -12.91 10.71
C THR A 4 14.28 -11.64 10.20
N PRO A 5 14.55 -10.47 10.82
CA PRO A 5 14.04 -9.19 10.34
C PRO A 5 14.36 -8.94 8.86
N GLU A 6 15.58 -9.22 8.42
CA GLU A 6 16.02 -9.02 7.03
C GLU A 6 15.24 -9.93 6.07
N ARG A 7 14.90 -11.15 6.51
CA ARG A 7 14.09 -12.08 5.72
C ARG A 7 12.65 -11.61 5.60
N LEU A 8 12.10 -11.03 6.66
CA LEU A 8 10.75 -10.42 6.64
C LEU A 8 10.70 -9.22 5.71
N GLU A 9 11.68 -8.32 5.79
CA GLU A 9 11.80 -7.18 4.88
C GLU A 9 11.88 -7.64 3.42
N ALA A 10 12.73 -8.63 3.12
CA ALA A 10 12.86 -9.19 1.78
C ALA A 10 11.53 -9.79 1.27
N MET A 11 10.80 -10.49 2.14
CA MET A 11 9.47 -11.02 1.82
C MET A 11 8.48 -9.89 1.51
N ILE A 12 8.40 -8.86 2.35
CA ILE A 12 7.49 -7.72 2.15
C ILE A 12 7.82 -7.02 0.84
N VAL A 13 9.10 -6.74 0.56
CA VAL A 13 9.53 -6.13 -0.70
C VAL A 13 9.13 -6.99 -1.90
N ALA A 14 9.28 -8.31 -1.83
CA ALA A 14 8.85 -9.21 -2.90
C ALA A 14 7.33 -9.13 -3.15
N HIS A 15 6.52 -9.12 -2.10
CA HIS A 15 5.07 -8.98 -2.21
C HIS A 15 4.68 -7.62 -2.81
N ARG A 16 5.29 -6.51 -2.37
CA ARG A 16 5.03 -5.17 -2.94
C ARG A 16 5.34 -5.11 -4.44
N LYS A 17 6.40 -5.78 -4.91
CA LYS A 17 6.72 -5.87 -6.33
C LYS A 17 5.61 -6.58 -7.12
N VAL A 18 5.16 -7.74 -6.62
CA VAL A 18 4.05 -8.48 -7.24
C VAL A 18 2.78 -7.64 -7.25
N LEU A 19 2.44 -6.97 -6.14
CA LEU A 19 1.28 -6.09 -6.07
C LEU A 19 1.38 -4.94 -7.08
N ARG A 20 2.55 -4.32 -7.22
CA ARG A 20 2.79 -3.27 -8.23
C ARG A 20 2.49 -3.77 -9.63
N ASP A 21 3.01 -4.94 -9.99
CA ASP A 21 2.82 -5.53 -11.31
C ASP A 21 1.34 -5.84 -11.55
N LEU A 22 0.64 -6.41 -10.56
CA LEU A 22 -0.80 -6.66 -10.65
C LEU A 22 -1.58 -5.35 -10.83
N MET A 23 -1.28 -4.32 -10.03
CA MET A 23 -1.93 -3.00 -10.13
C MET A 23 -1.69 -2.36 -11.50
N ALA A 24 -0.47 -2.45 -12.04
CA ALA A 24 -0.14 -1.92 -13.37
C ALA A 24 -0.87 -2.64 -14.53
N ASN A 25 -1.52 -3.77 -14.26
CA ASN A 25 -2.37 -4.50 -15.22
C ASN A 25 -3.86 -4.22 -15.04
N LEU A 26 -4.27 -3.51 -13.98
CA LEU A 26 -5.68 -3.22 -13.75
C LEU A 26 -6.21 -2.15 -14.73
N PRO A 27 -7.48 -2.28 -15.15
CA PRO A 27 -8.20 -1.21 -15.82
C PRO A 27 -8.20 0.10 -14.99
N ARG A 28 -8.24 1.24 -15.68
CA ARG A 28 -8.13 2.56 -15.04
C ARG A 28 -9.23 2.82 -14.00
N ASP A 29 -10.46 2.43 -14.29
CA ASP A 29 -11.60 2.51 -13.37
C ASP A 29 -11.36 1.72 -12.07
N ARG A 30 -10.72 0.55 -12.17
CA ARG A 30 -10.37 -0.29 -11.01
C ARG A 30 -9.23 0.30 -10.19
N LEU A 31 -8.26 0.93 -10.84
CA LEU A 31 -7.19 1.66 -10.15
C LEU A 31 -7.72 2.88 -9.39
N ASP A 32 -8.64 3.63 -10.00
CA ASP A 32 -9.26 4.79 -9.37
C ASP A 32 -10.14 4.39 -8.17
N ASP A 33 -10.91 3.29 -8.27
CA ASP A 33 -11.66 2.74 -7.13
C ASP A 33 -10.73 2.25 -6.00
N LEU A 34 -9.65 1.54 -6.35
CA LEU A 34 -8.65 1.09 -5.38
C LEU A 34 -8.01 2.27 -4.65
N ARG A 35 -7.61 3.32 -5.37
CA ARG A 35 -7.08 4.56 -4.79
C ARG A 35 -8.06 5.17 -3.80
N HIS A 36 -9.32 5.33 -4.22
CA HIS A 36 -10.37 5.92 -3.36
C HIS A 36 -10.63 5.09 -2.09
N ARG A 37 -10.61 3.76 -2.18
CA ARG A 37 -10.74 2.88 -1.00
C ARG A 37 -9.58 3.01 -0.03
N LEU A 38 -8.34 3.05 -0.53
CA LEU A 38 -7.16 3.21 0.31
C LEU A 38 -7.15 4.58 1.01
N THR A 39 -7.49 5.66 0.29
CA THR A 39 -7.62 7.01 0.89
C THR A 39 -8.69 7.05 1.99
N ARG A 40 -9.85 6.43 1.78
CA ARG A 40 -10.90 6.39 2.83
C ARG A 40 -10.46 5.60 4.06
N GLY A 41 -9.71 4.50 3.87
CA GLY A 41 -9.14 3.74 4.98
C GLY A 41 -8.21 4.58 5.85
N GLU A 42 -7.33 5.38 5.22
CA GLU A 42 -6.46 6.32 5.92
C GLU A 42 -7.24 7.34 6.77
N THR A 43 -8.28 7.96 6.19
CA THR A 43 -9.06 9.00 6.90
C THR A 43 -9.78 8.48 8.14
N VAL A 44 -10.09 7.17 8.19
CA VAL A 44 -10.72 6.55 9.37
C VAL A 44 -9.69 6.25 10.47
N GLN A 45 -8.44 5.93 10.11
CA GLN A 45 -7.38 5.65 11.08
C GLN A 45 -6.82 6.94 11.72
N ASP A 46 -6.65 8.01 10.95
CA ASP A 46 -6.10 9.28 11.48
C ASP A 46 -7.03 9.97 12.51
N GLY A 47 -8.33 9.63 12.55
CA GLY A 47 -9.31 10.19 13.50
C GLY A 47 -9.29 9.57 14.91
N ALA A 48 -8.46 8.55 15.16
CA ALA A 48 -8.46 7.76 16.39
C ALA A 48 -7.27 8.04 17.34
N GLU A 49 -6.45 9.07 17.08
CA GLU A 49 -5.32 9.42 17.96
C GLU A 49 -5.77 10.29 19.16
N ASP A 50 -6.25 9.65 20.22
CA ASP A 50 -6.56 10.27 21.52
C ASP A 50 -5.25 10.47 22.34
N PRO A 51 -4.86 11.71 22.70
CA PRO A 51 -3.57 12.02 23.31
C PRO A 51 -3.56 11.63 24.80
N GLY A 52 -3.43 10.34 25.10
CA GLY A 52 -3.33 9.89 26.50
C GLY A 52 -3.06 8.40 26.74
N VAL A 53 -3.01 7.57 25.69
CA VAL A 53 -2.88 6.12 25.85
C VAL A 53 -1.42 5.68 25.69
N ILE A 54 -0.89 5.04 26.74
CA ILE A 54 0.44 4.43 26.80
C ILE A 54 0.57 3.39 25.66
N PRO A 55 1.72 3.28 24.96
CA PRO A 55 1.84 2.40 23.79
C PRO A 55 1.65 0.94 24.19
N GLN A 56 0.52 0.36 23.82
CA GLN A 56 0.33 -1.09 23.81
C GLN A 56 0.74 -1.62 22.42
N GLU A 57 1.24 -2.86 22.36
CA GLU A 57 1.68 -3.51 21.12
C GLU A 57 0.64 -3.43 19.98
N ALA A 58 -0.65 -3.34 20.31
CA ALA A 58 -1.73 -3.08 19.36
C ALA A 58 -1.53 -1.76 18.57
N PHE A 59 -1.09 -0.69 19.23
CA PHE A 59 -0.80 0.60 18.60
C PHE A 59 0.41 0.51 17.65
N SER A 60 1.41 -0.32 17.98
CA SER A 60 2.55 -0.55 17.09
C SER A 60 2.19 -1.35 15.84
N PHE A 61 1.27 -2.32 15.95
CA PHE A 61 0.80 -3.09 14.81
C PHE A 61 -0.08 -2.24 13.90
N GLU A 62 -1.04 -1.50 14.47
CA GLU A 62 -1.93 -0.61 13.72
C GLU A 62 -1.16 0.51 13.00
N ALA A 63 -0.16 1.10 13.67
CA ALA A 63 0.73 2.08 13.06
C ALA A 63 1.53 1.48 11.88
N ALA A 64 2.07 0.27 12.04
CA ALA A 64 2.77 -0.43 10.96
C ALA A 64 1.85 -0.75 9.76
N VAL A 65 0.58 -1.11 10.02
CA VAL A 65 -0.43 -1.33 8.98
C VAL A 65 -0.79 -0.02 8.28
N ALA A 66 -0.92 1.08 9.01
CA ALA A 66 -1.20 2.40 8.43
C ALA A 66 -0.04 2.88 7.54
N GLU A 67 1.21 2.69 7.99
CA GLU A 67 2.39 2.98 7.18
C GLU A 67 2.45 2.15 5.90
N GLU A 68 2.17 0.85 5.98
CA GLU A 68 2.11 -0.01 4.79
C GLU A 68 0.98 0.45 3.83
N THR A 69 -0.18 0.82 4.37
CA THR A 69 -1.32 1.33 3.59
C THR A 69 -0.97 2.61 2.84
N ARG A 70 -0.23 3.53 3.48
CA ARG A 70 0.32 4.75 2.84
C ARG A 70 1.26 4.43 1.69
N LEU A 71 2.15 3.46 1.87
CA LEU A 71 3.06 3.02 0.81
C LEU A 71 2.29 2.44 -0.39
N LEU A 72 1.27 1.64 -0.13
CA LEU A 72 0.41 1.08 -1.19
C LEU A 72 -0.41 2.18 -1.89
N LEU A 73 -0.95 3.16 -1.16
CA LEU A 73 -1.64 4.31 -1.75
C LEU A 73 -0.71 5.09 -2.68
N ARG A 74 0.52 5.37 -2.23
CA ARG A 74 1.55 6.02 -3.07
C ARG A 74 1.83 5.22 -4.33
N MET A 75 1.96 3.90 -4.22
CA MET A 75 2.17 3.03 -5.38
C MET A 75 1.02 3.10 -6.39
N VAL A 76 -0.24 3.10 -5.93
CA VAL A 76 -1.41 3.22 -6.81
C VAL A 76 -1.42 4.59 -7.48
N SER A 77 -1.20 5.66 -6.73
CA SER A 77 -1.13 7.03 -7.27
C SER A 77 -0.03 7.16 -8.32
N ASP A 78 1.18 6.64 -8.07
CA ASP A 78 2.26 6.62 -9.05
C ASP A 78 1.88 5.91 -10.36
N ILE A 79 1.08 4.82 -10.29
CA ILE A 79 0.61 4.10 -11.48
C ILE A 79 -0.46 4.90 -12.22
N VAL A 80 -1.39 5.52 -11.48
CA VAL A 80 -2.50 6.32 -12.01
C VAL A 80 -2.00 7.60 -12.69
N ASP A 81 -0.98 8.24 -12.11
CA ASP A 81 -0.44 9.53 -12.56
C ASP A 81 0.62 9.35 -13.65
N GLN A 82 1.17 8.14 -13.82
CA GLN A 82 2.04 7.85 -14.96
C GLN A 82 1.25 7.92 -16.29
N PRO A 83 1.76 8.64 -17.32
CA PRO A 83 1.15 8.62 -18.64
C PRO A 83 1.15 7.17 -19.13
N THR A 84 -0.01 6.66 -19.54
CA THR A 84 -0.19 5.27 -20.00
C THR A 84 0.93 4.89 -20.97
N ARG A 85 1.90 4.11 -20.50
CA ARG A 85 2.91 3.49 -21.39
C ARG A 85 2.14 2.51 -22.26
N ARG A 86 1.91 2.86 -23.53
CA ARG A 86 1.41 1.91 -24.54
C ARG A 86 2.29 0.67 -24.48
N ARG A 87 1.69 -0.50 -24.22
CA ARG A 87 2.41 -1.76 -24.26
C ARG A 87 2.90 -1.99 -25.71
N PRO A 88 4.12 -2.50 -25.90
CA PRO A 88 4.67 -2.75 -27.23
C PRO A 88 3.96 -3.87 -28.03
N SER A 89 2.87 -4.45 -27.52
CA SER A 89 2.07 -5.48 -28.21
C SER A 89 0.91 -4.92 -29.05
N ASP A 90 0.82 -3.60 -29.21
CA ASP A 90 -0.27 -2.91 -29.93
C ASP A 90 0.17 -2.39 -31.31
N ARG A 91 1.13 -3.09 -31.96
CA ARG A 91 1.61 -2.82 -33.33
C ARG A 91 1.55 -4.07 -34.18
#